data_AF-A0A927J9Z5-F1
#
_entry.id   AF-A0A927J9Z5-F1
#
_cell.length_a   1.000
_cell.length_b   1.000
_cell.length_c   1.000
_cell.angle_alpha   90.00
_cell.angle_beta   90.00
_cell.angle_gamma   90.00
#
_symmetry.space_group_name_H-M   'P 1'
#
loop_
_entity.id
_entity.type
_entity.pdbx_description
1 polymer ?
#
loop_
_entity_poly.entity_id
_entity_poly.type
_entity_poly.pdbx_seq_one_letter_code
_entity_poly.pdbx_strand_id
1 'polypeptide(L)'
;MDCEPLLQHLLTAPATAPTRETTAEFWDRHCQIARRFPHPVDAAAAAGFGASCVGLAFGSGYQAALRVLDPGLGDGIAALCVTEAGGGHPRAVTTSIRPTGNGWVLNGTKTFVTFGPEASELLVAASAGASPEGRNSLRVVRVRADQPGVRVTARPPLPMVPELPHGEVQLEEVQLNEAHGADVLDGDGYTRYVKPFRTIEDIHATAAVLGWLLRIARESEWPRDIQEQLVATIVALRAISGGDPASPAVHIALAGALASAAHAIEKLEPLWADADPGVAAMWQRDKALLGIAGRARAARLDTAWATVNQAGG
;
A
#
# COMPACT_ATOMS: atom_id res chain seq x y z
N MET A 1 -16.98 -11.28 -12.88
CA MET A 1 -16.70 -9.90 -12.44
C MET A 1 -16.26 -9.14 -13.67
N ASP A 2 -16.96 -8.06 -14.00
CA ASP A 2 -16.69 -7.27 -15.19
C ASP A 2 -15.45 -6.38 -14.98
N CYS A 3 -14.44 -6.52 -15.85
CA CYS A 3 -13.23 -5.70 -15.86
C CYS A 3 -13.21 -4.70 -17.03
N GLU A 4 -14.24 -4.72 -17.89
CA GLU A 4 -14.35 -3.89 -19.07
C GLU A 4 -14.23 -2.39 -18.77
N PRO A 5 -14.83 -1.84 -17.70
CA PRO A 5 -14.68 -0.42 -17.39
C PRO A 5 -13.23 -0.01 -17.09
N LEU A 6 -12.45 -0.87 -16.43
CA LEU A 6 -11.03 -0.63 -16.17
C LEU A 6 -10.23 -0.69 -17.47
N LEU A 7 -10.45 -1.73 -18.28
CA LEU A 7 -9.77 -1.90 -19.56
C LEU A 7 -10.03 -0.73 -20.50
N GLN A 8 -11.29 -0.30 -20.61
CA GLN A 8 -11.65 0.87 -21.39
C GLN A 8 -10.90 2.11 -20.89
N HIS A 9 -10.87 2.35 -19.58
CA HIS A 9 -10.13 3.48 -19.02
C HIS A 9 -8.63 3.43 -19.38
N LEU A 10 -7.96 2.31 -19.11
CA LEU A 10 -6.52 2.15 -19.35
C LEU A 10 -6.14 2.28 -20.83
N LEU A 11 -7.02 1.88 -21.74
CA LEU A 11 -6.77 1.88 -23.18
C LEU A 11 -7.20 3.19 -23.87
N THR A 12 -8.22 3.88 -23.37
CA THR A 12 -8.82 5.02 -24.07
C THR A 12 -8.67 6.37 -23.34
N ALA A 13 -8.33 6.38 -22.05
CA ALA A 13 -8.04 7.64 -21.36
C ALA A 13 -6.85 8.36 -22.03
N PRO A 14 -6.82 9.71 -22.04
CA PRO A 14 -5.67 10.45 -22.52
C PRO A 14 -4.40 9.99 -21.80
N ALA A 15 -3.38 9.58 -22.55
CA ALA A 15 -2.08 9.23 -22.00
C ALA A 15 -1.32 10.54 -21.72
N THR A 16 -1.75 11.24 -20.67
CA THR A 16 -1.15 12.50 -20.21
C THR A 16 -1.31 12.56 -18.70
N ALA A 17 -0.30 13.10 -18.01
CA ALA A 17 -0.39 13.44 -16.59
C ALA A 17 0.10 14.88 -16.35
N PRO A 18 -0.29 15.50 -15.24
CA PRO A 18 0.34 16.74 -14.80
C PRO A 18 1.86 16.54 -14.61
N THR A 19 2.65 17.57 -14.90
CA THR A 19 4.12 17.50 -14.77
C THR A 19 4.56 17.32 -13.31
N ARG A 20 3.79 17.87 -12.37
CA ARG A 20 3.96 17.75 -10.93
C ARG A 20 2.58 17.81 -10.26
N GLU A 21 2.45 17.18 -9.11
CA GLU A 21 1.27 17.26 -8.25
C GLU A 21 1.71 17.51 -6.81
N THR A 22 0.99 18.38 -6.12
CA THR A 22 0.99 18.42 -4.65
C THR A 22 0.23 17.22 -4.07
N THR A 23 0.42 16.91 -2.80
CA THR A 23 -0.34 15.83 -2.13
C THR A 23 -1.85 16.07 -2.16
N ALA A 24 -2.29 17.33 -2.12
CA ALA A 24 -3.72 17.67 -2.21
C ALA A 24 -4.30 17.38 -3.61
N GLU A 25 -3.60 17.81 -4.67
CA GLU A 25 -4.02 17.55 -6.06
C GLU A 25 -4.03 16.03 -6.36
N PHE A 26 -3.01 15.32 -5.88
CA PHE A 26 -2.96 13.86 -5.89
C PHE A 26 -4.21 13.25 -5.24
N TRP A 27 -4.56 13.73 -4.04
CA TRP A 27 -5.67 13.16 -3.27
C TRP A 27 -7.01 13.40 -3.96
N ASP A 28 -7.25 14.61 -4.45
CA ASP A 28 -8.45 14.94 -5.20
C ASP A 28 -8.61 14.05 -6.44
N ARG A 29 -7.53 13.86 -7.20
CA ARG A 29 -7.53 12.97 -8.37
C ARG A 29 -7.78 11.52 -7.97
N HIS A 30 -7.11 11.02 -6.94
CA HIS A 30 -7.32 9.67 -6.44
C HIS A 30 -8.79 9.44 -6.07
N CYS A 31 -9.39 10.34 -5.28
CA CYS A 31 -10.79 10.27 -4.87
C CYS A 31 -11.76 10.30 -6.06
N GLN A 32 -11.52 11.18 -7.05
CA GLN A 32 -12.34 11.24 -8.26
C GLN A 32 -12.31 9.93 -9.05
N ILE A 33 -11.13 9.32 -9.19
CA ILE A 33 -10.98 8.03 -9.87
C ILE A 33 -11.60 6.90 -9.05
N ALA A 34 -11.33 6.83 -7.74
CA ALA A 34 -11.84 5.77 -6.87
C ALA A 34 -13.38 5.70 -6.86
N ARG A 35 -14.07 6.84 -6.92
CA ARG A 35 -15.55 6.89 -7.02
C ARG A 35 -16.10 6.22 -8.29
N ARG A 36 -15.30 6.09 -9.35
CA ARG A 36 -15.71 5.45 -10.62
C ARG A 36 -15.48 3.95 -10.64
N PHE A 37 -14.62 3.44 -9.76
CA PHE A 37 -14.18 2.05 -9.76
C PHE A 37 -14.53 1.38 -8.43
N PRO A 38 -15.56 0.52 -8.39
CA PRO A 38 -16.03 -0.10 -7.13
C PRO A 38 -15.02 -1.08 -6.54
N HIS A 39 -14.11 -1.64 -7.35
CA HIS A 39 -13.03 -2.50 -6.87
C HIS A 39 -11.78 -1.67 -6.57
N PRO A 40 -11.24 -1.72 -5.34
CA PRO A 40 -10.07 -0.91 -4.97
C PRO A 40 -8.84 -1.13 -5.86
N VAL A 41 -8.62 -2.35 -6.38
CA VAL A 41 -7.53 -2.64 -7.32
C VAL A 41 -7.71 -1.95 -8.68
N ASP A 42 -8.95 -1.80 -9.14
CA ASP A 42 -9.28 -1.09 -10.39
C ASP A 42 -9.03 0.42 -10.18
N ALA A 43 -9.45 0.95 -9.03
CA ALA A 43 -9.14 2.33 -8.62
C ALA A 43 -7.62 2.57 -8.51
N ALA A 44 -6.87 1.62 -7.95
CA ALA A 44 -5.41 1.70 -7.84
C ALA A 44 -4.75 1.79 -9.22
N ALA A 45 -5.09 0.89 -10.14
CA ALA A 45 -4.54 0.87 -11.50
C ALA A 45 -4.89 2.15 -12.29
N ALA A 46 -6.16 2.57 -12.25
CA ALA A 46 -6.63 3.77 -12.94
C ALA A 46 -6.05 5.07 -12.34
N ALA A 47 -5.94 5.17 -11.02
CA ALA A 47 -5.34 6.33 -10.37
C ALA A 47 -3.81 6.34 -10.55
N GLY A 48 -3.17 5.17 -10.59
CA GLY A 48 -1.77 5.05 -10.94
C GLY A 48 -1.48 5.51 -12.38
N PHE A 49 -2.35 5.15 -13.33
CA PHE A 49 -2.28 5.61 -14.72
C PHE A 49 -2.20 7.13 -14.81
N GLY A 50 -3.04 7.86 -14.07
CA GLY A 50 -3.07 9.32 -14.07
C GLY A 50 -2.03 10.03 -13.18
N ALA A 51 -1.11 9.31 -12.54
CA ALA A 51 -0.15 9.92 -11.61
C ALA A 51 1.06 10.54 -12.30
N SER A 52 1.50 11.70 -11.80
CA SER A 52 2.69 12.43 -12.27
C SER A 52 4.01 11.72 -12.00
N CYS A 53 4.11 10.91 -10.93
CA CYS A 53 5.35 10.20 -10.56
C CYS A 53 5.08 8.81 -9.98
N VAL A 54 6.14 7.99 -9.89
CA VAL A 54 6.10 6.63 -9.34
C VAL A 54 5.65 6.64 -7.87
N GLY A 55 6.09 7.61 -7.08
CA GLY A 55 5.71 7.75 -5.67
C GLY A 55 4.21 7.93 -5.46
N LEU A 56 3.56 8.78 -6.26
CA LEU A 56 2.12 9.04 -6.18
C LEU A 56 1.30 7.92 -6.85
N ALA A 57 1.86 7.21 -7.84
CA ALA A 57 1.26 5.97 -8.34
C ALA A 57 1.21 4.92 -7.22
N PHE A 58 2.34 4.68 -6.54
CA PHE A 58 2.39 3.83 -5.36
C PHE A 58 1.41 4.31 -4.28
N GLY A 59 1.35 5.62 -4.04
CA GLY A 59 0.43 6.23 -3.09
C GLY A 59 -1.04 5.90 -3.38
N SER A 60 -1.46 5.89 -4.65
CA SER A 60 -2.81 5.45 -5.03
C SER A 60 -3.06 3.99 -4.69
N GLY A 61 -2.09 3.11 -4.98
CA GLY A 61 -2.18 1.70 -4.62
C GLY A 61 -2.23 1.48 -3.10
N TYR A 62 -1.43 2.23 -2.35
CA TYR A 62 -1.40 2.19 -0.89
C TYR A 62 -2.75 2.61 -0.28
N GLN A 63 -3.33 3.72 -0.74
CA GLN A 63 -4.62 4.22 -0.24
C GLN A 63 -5.80 3.30 -0.59
N ALA A 64 -5.75 2.65 -1.76
CA ALA A 64 -6.71 1.61 -2.12
C ALA A 64 -6.55 0.34 -1.26
N ALA A 65 -5.31 -0.09 -0.99
CA ALA A 65 -5.02 -1.24 -0.13
C ALA A 65 -5.53 -1.02 1.31
N LEU A 66 -5.37 0.18 1.86
CA LEU A 66 -5.87 0.50 3.21
C LEU A 66 -7.40 0.38 3.30
N ARG A 67 -8.13 0.74 2.25
CA ARG A 67 -9.60 0.60 2.19
C ARG A 67 -10.07 -0.83 2.03
N VAL A 68 -9.21 -1.73 1.53
CA VAL A 68 -9.46 -3.19 1.60
C VAL A 68 -9.20 -3.70 3.02
N LEU A 69 -8.15 -3.19 3.67
CA LEU A 69 -7.78 -3.58 5.04
C LEU A 69 -8.85 -3.18 6.07
N ASP A 70 -9.32 -1.93 5.97
CA ASP A 70 -10.36 -1.35 6.80
C ASP A 70 -11.33 -0.53 5.94
N PRO A 71 -12.47 -1.12 5.54
CA PRO A 71 -13.53 -0.43 4.80
C PRO A 71 -14.20 0.70 5.60
N GLY A 72 -13.94 0.79 6.92
CA GLY A 72 -14.48 1.83 7.78
C GLY A 72 -13.74 3.17 7.67
N LEU A 73 -12.57 3.21 7.01
CA LEU A 73 -11.81 4.44 6.80
C LEU A 73 -12.62 5.51 6.05
N GLY A 74 -12.44 6.77 6.41
CA GLY A 74 -13.12 7.89 5.79
C GLY A 74 -12.56 8.30 4.44
N ASP A 75 -13.02 9.47 3.97
CA ASP A 75 -12.65 10.07 2.68
C ASP A 75 -11.29 10.79 2.69
N GLY A 76 -10.59 10.79 3.83
CA GLY A 76 -9.27 11.39 3.96
C GLY A 76 -8.13 10.39 3.66
N ILE A 77 -6.92 10.93 3.61
CA ILE A 77 -5.70 10.11 3.53
C ILE A 77 -5.55 9.34 4.83
N ALA A 78 -5.30 8.04 4.73
CA ALA A 78 -5.02 7.20 5.89
C ALA A 78 -3.57 6.72 5.89
N ALA A 79 -3.03 6.37 7.06
CA ALA A 79 -1.70 5.78 7.17
C ALA A 79 -1.69 4.57 8.12
N LEU A 80 -1.01 3.50 7.71
CA LEU A 80 -0.72 2.34 8.55
C LEU A 80 0.62 2.53 9.27
N CYS A 81 0.57 2.53 10.60
CA CYS A 81 1.70 2.84 11.48
C CYS A 81 2.15 1.58 12.24
N VAL A 82 3.09 0.83 11.65
CA VAL A 82 3.67 -0.38 12.27
C VAL A 82 5.09 -0.14 12.75
N THR A 83 5.94 0.36 11.85
CA THR A 83 7.39 0.46 12.04
C THR A 83 7.78 1.38 13.18
N GLU A 84 8.75 0.93 13.98
CA GLU A 84 9.38 1.70 15.05
C GLU A 84 10.89 1.74 14.84
N ALA A 85 11.64 2.38 15.75
CA ALA A 85 13.11 2.40 15.70
C ALA A 85 13.73 0.99 15.68
N GLY A 86 13.10 0.02 16.34
CA GLY A 86 13.50 -1.40 16.32
C GLY A 86 13.11 -2.17 15.05
N GLY A 87 12.43 -1.53 14.10
CA GLY A 87 11.98 -2.10 12.83
C GLY A 87 10.48 -2.44 12.79
N GLY A 88 10.05 -3.02 11.66
CA GLY A 88 8.63 -3.36 11.41
C GLY A 88 8.23 -4.77 11.81
N HIS A 89 9.12 -5.54 12.45
CA HIS A 89 8.78 -6.90 12.89
C HIS A 89 7.86 -6.85 14.13
N PRO A 90 6.79 -7.67 14.22
CA PRO A 90 5.83 -7.61 15.34
C PRO A 90 6.44 -7.72 16.74
N ARG A 91 7.55 -8.47 16.85
CA ARG A 91 8.29 -8.62 18.11
C ARG A 91 9.05 -7.36 18.54
N ALA A 92 9.30 -6.43 17.62
CA ALA A 92 10.00 -5.17 17.87
C ALA A 92 9.04 -4.01 18.19
N VAL A 93 7.72 -4.22 18.08
CA VAL A 93 6.70 -3.21 18.40
C VAL A 93 6.63 -3.00 19.91
N THR A 94 6.96 -1.79 20.34
CA THR A 94 6.97 -1.33 21.74
C THR A 94 5.90 -0.29 22.04
N THR A 95 5.31 0.36 21.03
CA THR A 95 4.11 1.19 21.20
C THR A 95 3.07 0.36 21.95
N SER A 96 2.61 0.85 23.10
CA SER A 96 1.77 0.08 24.01
C SER A 96 0.35 0.60 24.04
N ILE A 97 -0.61 -0.33 24.12
CA ILE A 97 -2.02 -0.06 24.38
C ILE A 97 -2.42 -0.72 25.70
N ARG A 98 -3.00 0.04 26.62
CA ARG A 98 -3.36 -0.44 27.97
C ARG A 98 -4.80 -0.07 28.31
N PRO A 99 -5.55 -0.95 28.98
CA PRO A 99 -6.91 -0.63 29.38
C PRO A 99 -6.89 0.43 30.48
N THR A 100 -7.85 1.34 30.43
CA THR A 100 -8.15 2.31 31.48
C THR A 100 -9.56 2.06 32.01
N GLY A 101 -10.01 2.83 33.01
CA GLY A 101 -11.37 2.69 33.55
C GLY A 101 -12.48 3.03 32.54
N ASN A 102 -12.17 3.74 31.45
CA ASN A 102 -13.13 4.25 30.47
C ASN A 102 -12.71 4.02 29.01
N GLY A 103 -11.81 3.07 28.75
CA GLY A 103 -11.34 2.77 27.40
C GLY A 103 -9.90 2.26 27.41
N TRP A 104 -9.08 2.83 26.53
CA TRP A 104 -7.67 2.49 26.42
C TRP A 104 -6.80 3.73 26.33
N VAL A 105 -5.52 3.57 26.63
CA VAL A 105 -4.51 4.60 26.41
C VAL A 105 -3.37 4.05 25.54
N LEU A 106 -2.90 4.88 24.61
CA LEU A 106 -1.85 4.54 23.65
C LEU A 106 -0.62 5.42 23.88
N ASN A 107 0.56 4.79 23.92
CA ASN A 107 1.85 5.46 24.08
C ASN A 107 2.92 4.82 23.19
N GLY A 108 3.71 5.63 22.50
CA GLY A 108 4.85 5.17 21.71
C GLY A 108 5.21 6.06 20.54
N THR A 109 6.10 5.56 19.67
CA THR A 109 6.59 6.31 18.51
C THR A 109 6.64 5.40 17.29
N LYS A 110 6.04 5.87 16.19
CA LYS A 110 6.02 5.22 14.88
C LYS A 110 6.85 6.02 13.89
N THR A 111 7.60 5.34 13.04
CA THR A 111 8.48 5.97 12.04
C THR A 111 8.21 5.41 10.64
N PHE A 112 8.68 6.10 9.61
CA PHE A 112 8.38 5.81 8.20
C PHE A 112 6.87 5.73 7.91
N VAL A 113 6.09 6.60 8.55
CA VAL A 113 4.64 6.66 8.34
C VAL A 113 4.38 7.33 7.00
N THR A 114 4.10 6.54 5.96
CA THR A 114 3.75 7.00 4.62
C THR A 114 2.52 7.90 4.67
N PHE A 115 2.59 9.07 4.02
CA PHE A 115 1.60 10.15 4.13
C PHE A 115 1.34 10.66 5.56
N GLY A 116 2.22 10.38 6.52
CA GLY A 116 2.01 10.77 7.92
C GLY A 116 1.53 12.22 8.07
N PRO A 117 2.26 13.22 7.54
CA PRO A 117 1.90 14.64 7.66
C PRO A 117 0.54 15.03 7.08
N GLU A 118 0.02 14.25 6.12
CA GLU A 118 -1.23 14.51 5.41
C GLU A 118 -2.37 13.58 5.83
N ALA A 119 -2.09 12.57 6.65
CA ALA A 119 -3.08 11.61 7.09
C ALA A 119 -4.10 12.26 8.03
N SER A 120 -5.39 12.04 7.79
CA SER A 120 -6.45 12.36 8.74
C SER A 120 -6.68 11.24 9.75
N GLU A 121 -6.41 10.00 9.33
CA GLU A 121 -6.60 8.78 10.14
C GLU A 121 -5.34 7.91 10.14
N LEU A 122 -5.04 7.36 11.30
CA LEU A 122 -3.88 6.52 11.56
C LEU A 122 -4.33 5.15 12.06
N LEU A 123 -3.93 4.09 11.36
CA LEU A 123 -4.07 2.70 11.80
C LEU A 123 -2.81 2.30 12.55
N VAL A 124 -2.81 2.38 13.88
CA VAL A 124 -1.63 2.18 14.71
C VAL A 124 -1.59 0.76 15.25
N ALA A 125 -0.53 0.02 14.93
CA ALA A 125 -0.27 -1.28 15.57
C ALA A 125 0.38 -1.06 16.95
N ALA A 126 -0.20 -1.63 17.99
CA ALA A 126 0.27 -1.47 19.37
C ALA A 126 0.28 -2.81 20.12
N SER A 127 1.24 -2.97 21.04
CA SER A 127 1.37 -4.10 21.94
C SER A 127 0.37 -4.01 23.09
N ALA A 128 -0.44 -5.04 23.24
CA ALA A 128 -1.29 -5.29 24.41
C ALA A 128 -0.60 -6.19 25.44
N GLY A 129 0.73 -6.36 25.35
CA GLY A 129 1.52 -7.28 26.17
C GLY A 129 1.81 -8.61 25.47
N ALA A 130 2.21 -9.62 26.25
CA ALA A 130 2.54 -10.96 25.75
C ALA A 130 1.32 -11.88 25.80
N SER A 131 1.14 -12.69 24.76
CA SER A 131 0.21 -13.82 24.74
C SER A 131 0.70 -14.93 25.69
N PRO A 132 -0.15 -15.92 26.03
CA PRO A 132 0.25 -17.08 26.83
C PRO A 132 1.46 -17.83 26.26
N GLU A 133 1.65 -17.81 24.94
CA GLU A 133 2.78 -18.43 24.22
C GLU A 133 4.02 -17.53 24.17
N GLY A 134 4.04 -16.42 24.90
CA GLY A 134 5.16 -15.48 24.96
C GLY A 134 5.34 -14.62 23.70
N ARG A 135 4.33 -14.58 22.82
CA ARG A 135 4.38 -13.75 21.61
C ARG A 135 3.79 -12.37 21.89
N ASN A 136 4.32 -11.32 21.26
CA ASN A 136 3.72 -9.99 21.37
C ASN A 136 2.29 -10.01 20.80
N SER A 137 1.30 -9.73 21.65
CA SER A 137 -0.10 -9.63 21.27
C SER A 137 -0.34 -8.23 20.74
N LEU A 138 -0.66 -8.13 19.45
CA LEU A 138 -0.88 -6.83 18.82
C LEU A 138 -2.37 -6.52 18.76
N ARG A 139 -2.70 -5.23 18.87
CA ARG A 139 -3.95 -4.63 18.43
C ARG A 139 -3.65 -3.65 17.33
N VAL A 140 -4.61 -3.40 16.45
CA VAL A 140 -4.58 -2.23 15.57
C VAL A 140 -5.69 -1.30 16.02
N VAL A 141 -5.38 -0.03 16.14
CA VAL A 141 -6.34 1.00 16.54
C VAL A 141 -6.42 2.07 15.49
N ARG A 142 -7.62 2.62 15.30
CA ARG A 142 -7.87 3.75 14.44
C ARG A 142 -7.88 5.03 15.28
N VAL A 143 -7.02 5.97 14.95
CA VAL A 143 -6.79 7.22 15.69
C VAL A 143 -6.83 8.38 14.71
N ARG A 144 -7.48 9.49 15.08
CA ARG A 144 -7.40 10.71 14.27
C ARG A 144 -6.04 11.37 14.44
N ALA A 145 -5.47 11.87 13.35
CA ALA A 145 -4.16 12.52 13.38
C ALA A 145 -4.14 13.83 14.20
N ASP A 146 -5.31 14.46 14.39
CA ASP A 146 -5.49 15.70 15.17
C ASP A 146 -5.94 15.46 16.62
N GLN A 147 -6.00 14.21 17.06
CA GLN A 147 -6.43 13.86 18.41
C GLN A 147 -5.41 14.33 19.47
N PRO A 148 -5.86 14.78 20.66
CA PRO A 148 -4.95 15.10 21.77
C PRO A 148 -3.98 13.94 22.08
N GLY A 149 -2.70 14.29 22.23
CA GLY A 149 -1.61 13.32 22.45
C GLY A 149 -0.98 12.77 21.17
N VAL A 150 -1.55 13.05 19.99
CA VAL A 150 -0.95 12.69 18.70
C VAL A 150 -0.12 13.85 18.18
N ARG A 151 1.14 13.58 17.85
CA ARG A 151 2.02 14.54 17.18
C ARG A 151 2.64 13.91 15.95
N VAL A 152 2.34 14.48 14.80
CA VAL A 152 2.93 14.07 13.52
C VAL A 152 4.06 15.04 13.15
N THR A 153 5.23 14.49 12.81
CA THR A 153 6.39 15.27 12.36
C THR A 153 6.83 14.78 10.99
N ALA A 154 6.85 15.68 10.00
CA ALA A 154 7.38 15.38 8.68
C ALA A 154 8.88 15.04 8.74
N ARG A 155 9.31 14.08 7.93
CA ARG A 155 10.71 13.72 7.76
C ARG A 155 11.23 14.22 6.41
N PRO A 156 12.55 14.42 6.25
CA PRO A 156 13.13 14.79 4.96
C PRO A 156 12.77 13.76 3.88
N PRO A 157 12.63 14.16 2.61
CA PRO A 157 12.32 13.23 1.52
C PRO A 157 13.30 12.06 1.44
N LEU A 158 12.79 10.88 1.08
CA LEU A 158 13.61 9.69 0.86
C LEU A 158 14.42 9.81 -0.44
N PRO A 159 15.58 9.12 -0.57
CA PRO A 159 16.36 9.11 -1.81
C PRO A 159 15.59 8.54 -3.03
N MET A 160 14.65 7.62 -2.77
CA MET A 160 13.67 7.12 -3.73
C MET A 160 12.29 7.67 -3.37
N VAL A 161 11.45 7.90 -4.37
CA VAL A 161 10.10 8.47 -4.25
C VAL A 161 10.01 9.69 -3.32
N PRO A 162 10.86 10.72 -3.46
CA PRO A 162 10.84 11.92 -2.62
C PRO A 162 9.53 12.70 -2.65
N GLU A 163 8.70 12.49 -3.67
CA GLU A 163 7.36 13.09 -3.80
C GLU A 163 6.34 12.44 -2.86
N LEU A 164 6.64 11.26 -2.30
CA LEU A 164 5.78 10.56 -1.35
C LEU A 164 6.16 10.97 0.09
N PRO A 165 5.38 11.83 0.75
CA PRO A 165 5.72 12.31 2.09
C PRO A 165 5.69 11.16 3.10
N HIS A 166 6.54 11.28 4.12
CA HIS A 166 6.52 10.38 5.27
C HIS A 166 6.87 11.14 6.56
N GLY A 167 6.53 10.53 7.68
CA GLY A 167 6.72 11.16 8.98
C GLY A 167 7.01 10.19 10.11
N GLU A 168 7.17 10.80 11.27
CA GLU A 168 7.10 10.17 12.58
C GLU A 168 5.77 10.54 13.24
N VAL A 169 5.17 9.58 13.94
CA VAL A 169 3.99 9.80 14.79
C VAL A 169 4.39 9.49 16.22
N GLN A 170 4.32 10.49 17.09
CA GLN A 170 4.48 10.37 18.53
C GLN A 170 3.10 10.31 19.18
N LEU A 171 2.95 9.40 20.14
CA LEU A 171 1.71 9.10 20.83
C LEU A 171 2.00 9.21 22.33
N GLU A 172 1.41 10.21 22.97
CA GLU A 172 1.57 10.50 24.41
C GLU A 172 0.19 10.52 25.07
N GLU A 173 -0.10 9.51 25.88
CA GLU A 173 -1.35 9.39 26.64
C GLU A 173 -2.63 9.54 25.78
N VAL A 174 -2.60 9.07 24.53
CA VAL A 174 -3.73 9.18 23.58
C VAL A 174 -4.89 8.32 24.07
N GLN A 175 -6.00 8.97 24.44
CA GLN A 175 -7.19 8.32 25.00
C GLN A 175 -8.08 7.72 23.90
N LEU A 176 -8.32 6.42 23.95
CA LEU A 176 -9.21 5.73 23.02
C LEU A 176 -10.53 5.42 23.74
N ASN A 177 -11.54 6.25 23.49
CA ASN A 177 -12.90 6.08 24.00
C ASN A 177 -13.90 6.71 23.01
N GLU A 178 -15.20 6.45 23.20
CA GLU A 178 -16.27 6.94 22.33
C GLU A 178 -16.21 8.47 22.10
N ALA A 179 -15.78 9.24 23.10
CA ALA A 179 -15.70 10.71 23.00
C ALA A 179 -14.60 11.20 22.05
N HIS A 180 -13.59 10.38 21.76
CA HIS A 180 -12.47 10.74 20.86
C HIS A 180 -12.57 10.07 19.48
N GLY A 181 -13.62 9.27 19.24
CA GLY A 181 -13.88 8.65 17.92
C GLY A 181 -12.82 7.63 17.49
N ALA A 182 -12.16 6.97 18.44
CA ALA A 182 -11.13 5.98 18.18
C ALA A 182 -11.63 4.55 18.42
N ASP A 183 -11.39 3.66 17.45
CA ASP A 183 -11.81 2.27 17.53
C ASP A 183 -10.60 1.34 17.69
N VAL A 184 -10.66 0.46 18.71
CA VAL A 184 -9.80 -0.71 18.76
C VAL A 184 -10.37 -1.72 17.78
N LEU A 185 -9.65 -1.97 16.69
CA LEU A 185 -10.15 -2.86 15.65
C LEU A 185 -10.16 -4.31 16.15
N ASP A 186 -11.19 -5.04 15.75
CA ASP A 186 -11.48 -6.38 16.27
C ASP A 186 -10.40 -7.41 15.93
N GLY A 187 -10.10 -8.31 16.88
CA GLY A 187 -9.23 -9.45 16.66
C GLY A 187 -7.74 -9.15 16.90
N ASP A 188 -6.88 -10.03 16.40
CA ASP A 188 -5.42 -9.92 16.58
C ASP A 188 -4.81 -8.98 15.52
N GLY A 189 -4.12 -7.95 15.99
CA GLY A 189 -3.53 -6.88 15.19
C GLY A 189 -2.54 -7.39 14.15
N TYR A 190 -1.80 -8.46 14.48
CA TYR A 190 -0.81 -8.99 13.54
C TYR A 190 -1.47 -9.83 12.45
N THR A 191 -2.25 -10.83 12.83
CA THR A 191 -2.78 -11.85 11.91
C THR A 191 -3.94 -11.33 11.06
N ARG A 192 -4.74 -10.38 11.56
CA ARG A 192 -5.86 -9.80 10.81
C ARG A 192 -5.46 -8.58 9.98
N TYR A 193 -4.52 -7.75 10.47
CA TYR A 193 -4.21 -6.48 9.82
C TYR A 193 -2.79 -6.43 9.24
N VAL A 194 -1.76 -6.48 10.09
CA VAL A 194 -0.37 -6.24 9.66
C VAL A 194 0.13 -7.29 8.65
N LYS A 195 -0.13 -8.58 8.91
CA LYS A 195 0.36 -9.68 8.06
C LYS A 195 -0.38 -9.73 6.71
N PRO A 196 -1.73 -9.67 6.64
CA PRO A 196 -2.46 -9.67 5.38
C PRO A 196 -2.26 -8.40 4.56
N PHE A 197 -2.08 -7.24 5.21
CA PHE A 197 -1.87 -5.98 4.51
C PHE A 197 -0.71 -6.05 3.54
N ARG A 198 0.34 -6.82 3.84
CA ARG A 198 1.45 -6.99 2.90
C ARG A 198 1.01 -7.57 1.54
N THR A 199 0.15 -8.60 1.56
CA THR A 199 -0.37 -9.21 0.34
C THR A 199 -1.30 -8.23 -0.39
N ILE A 200 -2.13 -7.50 0.36
CA ILE A 200 -3.05 -6.49 -0.19
C ILE A 200 -2.25 -5.35 -0.85
N GLU A 201 -1.27 -4.80 -0.15
CA GLU A 201 -0.37 -3.73 -0.61
C GLU A 201 0.40 -4.16 -1.85
N ASP A 202 1.02 -5.35 -1.85
CA ASP A 202 1.77 -5.88 -3.00
C ASP A 202 0.89 -5.93 -4.26
N ILE A 203 -0.40 -6.29 -4.13
CA ILE A 203 -1.36 -6.32 -5.25
C ILE A 203 -1.66 -4.90 -5.76
N HIS A 204 -2.09 -4.00 -4.88
CA HIS A 204 -2.61 -2.69 -5.27
C HIS A 204 -1.49 -1.72 -5.68
N ALA A 205 -0.37 -1.73 -4.95
CA ALA A 205 0.79 -0.92 -5.29
C ALA A 205 1.38 -1.33 -6.65
N THR A 206 1.48 -2.64 -6.91
CA THR A 206 1.95 -3.12 -8.22
C THR A 206 0.96 -2.74 -9.32
N ALA A 207 -0.34 -2.92 -9.12
CA ALA A 207 -1.35 -2.54 -10.11
C ALA A 207 -1.29 -1.04 -10.45
N ALA A 208 -1.10 -0.17 -9.45
CA ALA A 208 -0.98 1.27 -9.65
C ALA A 208 0.30 1.64 -10.42
N VAL A 209 1.45 1.05 -10.06
CA VAL A 209 2.71 1.29 -10.79
C VAL A 209 2.66 0.76 -12.23
N LEU A 210 2.01 -0.39 -12.47
CA LEU A 210 1.78 -0.88 -13.82
C LEU A 210 0.84 0.03 -14.62
N GLY A 211 -0.18 0.62 -13.98
CA GLY A 211 -1.01 1.65 -14.58
C GLY A 211 -0.18 2.87 -15.02
N TRP A 212 0.72 3.35 -14.15
CA TRP A 212 1.65 4.42 -14.48
C TRP A 212 2.57 4.06 -15.65
N LEU A 213 3.19 2.87 -15.62
CA LEU A 213 4.04 2.37 -16.70
C LEU A 213 3.29 2.23 -18.02
N LEU A 214 2.00 1.83 -17.98
CA LEU A 214 1.17 1.77 -19.17
C LEU A 214 0.92 3.17 -19.77
N ARG A 215 0.71 4.19 -18.94
CA ARG A 215 0.64 5.57 -19.43
C ARG A 215 1.94 5.96 -20.14
N ILE A 216 3.09 5.72 -19.51
CA ILE A 216 4.40 6.03 -20.11
C ILE A 216 4.60 5.27 -21.42
N ALA A 217 4.27 3.98 -21.46
CA ALA A 217 4.35 3.18 -22.68
C ALA A 217 3.49 3.75 -23.81
N ARG A 218 2.32 4.30 -23.49
CA ARG A 218 1.43 4.97 -24.47
C ARG A 218 1.95 6.34 -24.89
N GLU A 219 2.48 7.13 -23.95
CA GLU A 219 3.08 8.45 -24.21
C GLU A 219 4.32 8.37 -25.09
N SER A 220 5.17 7.38 -24.85
CA SER A 220 6.42 7.15 -25.58
C SER A 220 6.26 6.23 -26.79
N GLU A 221 5.02 5.89 -27.17
CA GLU A 221 4.70 5.02 -28.31
C GLU A 221 5.45 3.68 -28.30
N TRP A 222 5.70 3.13 -27.10
CA TRP A 222 6.39 1.84 -26.94
C TRP A 222 5.60 0.70 -27.59
N PRO A 223 6.29 -0.41 -27.95
CA PRO A 223 5.68 -1.56 -28.62
C PRO A 223 4.37 -2.04 -27.98
N ARG A 224 3.39 -2.41 -28.82
CA ARG A 224 2.05 -2.80 -28.37
C ARG A 224 2.06 -4.04 -27.48
N ASP A 225 2.95 -4.99 -27.72
CA ASP A 225 3.10 -6.20 -26.93
C ASP A 225 3.50 -5.89 -25.47
N ILE A 226 4.27 -4.82 -25.25
CA ILE A 226 4.56 -4.31 -23.90
C ILE A 226 3.27 -3.79 -23.23
N GLN A 227 2.50 -2.97 -23.94
CA GLN A 227 1.24 -2.43 -23.42
C GLN A 227 0.24 -3.55 -23.10
N GLU A 228 0.11 -4.53 -23.98
CA GLU A 228 -0.72 -5.73 -23.82
C GLU A 228 -0.30 -6.54 -22.58
N GLN A 229 1.01 -6.75 -22.38
CA GLN A 229 1.55 -7.47 -21.23
C GLN A 229 1.29 -6.73 -19.90
N LEU A 230 1.44 -5.40 -19.89
CA LEU A 230 1.13 -4.57 -18.71
C LEU A 230 -0.36 -4.69 -18.35
N VAL A 231 -1.25 -4.56 -19.34
CA VAL A 231 -2.71 -4.71 -19.15
C VAL A 231 -3.06 -6.10 -18.65
N ALA A 232 -2.54 -7.16 -19.26
CA ALA A 232 -2.81 -8.54 -18.84
C ALA A 232 -2.35 -8.80 -17.40
N THR A 233 -1.21 -8.24 -17.00
CA THR A 233 -0.68 -8.36 -15.64
C THR A 233 -1.56 -7.62 -14.62
N ILE A 234 -2.08 -6.43 -14.96
CA ILE A 234 -3.07 -5.71 -14.14
C ILE A 234 -4.33 -6.55 -13.95
N VAL A 235 -4.84 -7.19 -15.01
CA VAL A 235 -6.03 -8.07 -14.93
C VAL A 235 -5.75 -9.29 -14.04
N ALA A 236 -4.55 -9.87 -14.09
CA ALA A 236 -4.17 -10.97 -13.20
C ALA A 236 -4.17 -10.53 -11.72
N LEU A 237 -3.58 -9.37 -11.41
CA LEU A 237 -3.60 -8.80 -10.06
C LEU A 237 -5.02 -8.53 -9.58
N ARG A 238 -5.88 -8.01 -10.46
CA ARG A 238 -7.31 -7.81 -10.19
C ARG A 238 -8.04 -9.11 -9.85
N ALA A 239 -7.77 -10.20 -10.58
CA ALA A 239 -8.38 -11.49 -10.28
C ALA A 239 -7.91 -12.02 -8.90
N ILE A 240 -6.62 -11.88 -8.60
CA ILE A 240 -6.02 -12.33 -7.33
C ILE A 240 -6.53 -11.51 -6.15
N SER A 241 -6.81 -10.22 -6.33
CA SER A 241 -7.27 -9.32 -5.25
C SER A 241 -8.62 -9.72 -4.64
N GLY A 242 -9.42 -10.54 -5.33
CA GLY A 242 -10.68 -11.06 -4.81
C GLY A 242 -10.52 -12.26 -3.86
N GLY A 243 -9.32 -12.83 -3.76
CA GLY A 243 -9.03 -13.94 -2.86
C GLY A 243 -8.71 -13.51 -1.43
N ASP A 244 -8.78 -14.46 -0.49
CA ASP A 244 -8.37 -14.24 0.89
C ASP A 244 -6.85 -13.93 0.96
N PRO A 245 -6.43 -12.74 1.45
CA PRO A 245 -5.02 -12.37 1.53
C PRO A 245 -4.20 -13.24 2.52
N ALA A 246 -4.85 -14.07 3.35
CA ALA A 246 -4.19 -15.07 4.18
C ALA A 246 -3.99 -16.43 3.47
N SER A 247 -4.63 -16.65 2.33
CA SER A 247 -4.62 -17.94 1.63
C SER A 247 -3.26 -18.29 0.99
N PRO A 248 -2.74 -19.51 1.21
CA PRO A 248 -1.57 -20.02 0.50
C PRO A 248 -1.72 -19.98 -1.03
N ALA A 249 -2.91 -20.30 -1.56
CA ALA A 249 -3.18 -20.28 -2.99
C ALA A 249 -3.07 -18.86 -3.58
N VAL A 250 -3.54 -17.86 -2.84
CA VAL A 250 -3.39 -16.44 -3.21
C VAL A 250 -1.92 -16.04 -3.21
N HIS A 251 -1.12 -16.48 -2.24
CA HIS A 251 0.31 -16.17 -2.19
C HIS A 251 1.08 -16.79 -3.36
N ILE A 252 0.74 -18.01 -3.76
CA ILE A 252 1.33 -18.70 -4.92
C ILE A 252 0.97 -17.98 -6.22
N ALA A 253 -0.32 -17.69 -6.43
CA ALA A 253 -0.78 -16.96 -7.62
C ALA A 253 -0.17 -15.56 -7.71
N LEU A 254 -0.11 -14.84 -6.58
CA LEU A 254 0.51 -13.52 -6.49
C LEU A 254 2.00 -13.56 -6.84
N ALA A 255 2.74 -14.58 -6.39
CA ALA A 255 4.15 -14.72 -6.76
C ALA A 255 4.34 -14.82 -8.28
N GLY A 256 3.48 -15.58 -8.97
CA GLY A 256 3.51 -15.67 -10.44
C GLY A 256 3.16 -14.34 -11.13
N ALA A 257 2.15 -13.62 -10.63
CA ALA A 257 1.78 -12.30 -11.16
C ALA A 257 2.89 -11.26 -10.95
N LEU A 258 3.52 -11.23 -9.77
CA LEU A 258 4.64 -10.34 -9.48
C LEU A 258 5.89 -10.68 -10.31
N ALA A 259 6.16 -11.96 -10.57
CA ALA A 259 7.23 -12.37 -11.49
C ALA A 259 6.93 -11.92 -12.93
N SER A 260 5.67 -12.01 -13.37
CA SER A 260 5.24 -11.51 -14.68
C SER A 260 5.41 -9.98 -14.79
N ALA A 261 5.07 -9.24 -13.73
CA ALA A 261 5.31 -7.80 -13.64
C ALA A 261 6.81 -7.47 -13.72
N ALA A 262 7.65 -8.18 -12.96
CA ALA A 262 9.09 -7.99 -12.97
C ALA A 262 9.70 -8.25 -14.36
N HIS A 263 9.28 -9.31 -15.03
CA HIS A 263 9.71 -9.63 -16.40
C HIS A 263 9.27 -8.57 -17.41
N ALA A 264 8.03 -8.08 -17.29
CA ALA A 264 7.55 -6.98 -18.13
C ALA A 264 8.38 -5.71 -17.92
N ILE A 265 8.72 -5.39 -16.67
CA ILE A 265 9.55 -4.24 -16.29
C ILE A 265 10.98 -4.37 -16.84
N GLU A 266 11.58 -5.55 -16.77
CA GLU A 266 12.93 -5.79 -17.31
C GLU A 266 13.00 -5.51 -18.81
N LYS A 267 11.95 -5.88 -19.56
CA LYS A 267 11.84 -5.56 -21.00
C LYS A 267 11.75 -4.06 -21.30
N LEU A 268 11.42 -3.23 -20.32
CA LEU A 268 11.34 -1.76 -20.50
C LEU A 268 12.72 -1.11 -20.49
N GLU A 269 13.75 -1.75 -19.91
CA GLU A 269 15.09 -1.15 -19.75
C GLU A 269 15.65 -0.52 -21.05
N PRO A 270 15.64 -1.17 -22.22
CA PRO A 270 16.10 -0.54 -23.46
C PRO A 270 15.18 0.58 -23.98
N LEU A 271 13.89 0.57 -23.61
CA LEU A 271 12.87 1.50 -24.13
C LEU A 271 12.91 2.86 -23.45
N TRP A 272 13.56 2.98 -22.28
CA TRP A 272 13.72 4.26 -21.59
C TRP A 272 14.55 5.29 -22.38
N ALA A 273 15.30 4.86 -23.40
CA ALA A 273 15.98 5.77 -24.32
C ALA A 273 15.02 6.61 -25.17
N ASP A 274 13.81 6.10 -25.40
CA ASP A 274 12.77 6.76 -26.22
C ASP A 274 11.77 7.57 -25.37
N ALA A 275 11.89 7.53 -24.05
CA ALA A 275 11.04 8.28 -23.12
C ALA A 275 11.61 9.68 -22.82
N ASP A 276 10.77 10.54 -22.22
CA ASP A 276 11.24 11.81 -21.68
C ASP A 276 12.41 11.58 -20.70
N PRO A 277 13.57 12.27 -20.85
CA PRO A 277 14.74 12.03 -20.01
C PRO A 277 14.49 12.26 -18.51
N GLY A 278 13.59 13.19 -18.15
CA GLY A 278 13.21 13.44 -16.77
C GLY A 278 12.40 12.29 -16.18
N VAL A 279 11.46 11.75 -16.95
CA VAL A 279 10.69 10.56 -16.58
C VAL A 279 11.59 9.33 -16.48
N ALA A 280 12.51 9.13 -17.42
CA ALA A 280 13.47 8.03 -17.37
C ALA A 280 14.38 8.12 -16.12
N ALA A 281 14.89 9.31 -15.80
CA ALA A 281 15.70 9.52 -14.59
C ALA A 281 14.88 9.25 -13.31
N MET A 282 13.62 9.68 -13.26
CA MET A 282 12.69 9.39 -12.16
C MET A 282 12.49 7.88 -11.99
N TRP A 283 12.24 7.15 -13.08
CA TRP A 283 12.10 5.70 -13.04
C TRP A 283 13.35 5.02 -12.48
N GLN A 284 14.54 5.38 -12.98
CA GLN A 284 15.80 4.79 -12.51
C GLN A 284 16.06 5.05 -11.02
N ARG A 285 15.66 6.23 -10.52
CA ARG A 285 15.70 6.58 -9.10
C ARG A 285 14.73 5.72 -8.27
N ASP A 286 13.50 5.51 -8.77
CA ASP A 286 12.39 5.01 -7.95
C ASP A 286 12.10 3.51 -8.09
N LYS A 287 12.58 2.85 -9.14
CA LYS A 287 12.26 1.43 -9.41
C LYS A 287 12.66 0.47 -8.28
N ALA A 288 13.61 0.87 -7.43
CA ALA A 288 13.99 0.13 -6.23
C ALA A 288 12.84 -0.07 -5.23
N LEU A 289 11.82 0.79 -5.27
CA LEU A 289 10.60 0.68 -4.46
C LEU A 289 9.93 -0.70 -4.57
N LEU A 290 9.93 -1.27 -5.79
CA LEU A 290 9.32 -2.58 -6.08
C LEU A 290 10.07 -3.76 -5.40
N GLY A 291 11.29 -3.51 -4.92
CA GLY A 291 12.18 -4.48 -4.30
C GLY A 291 12.12 -4.54 -2.76
N ILE A 292 11.60 -3.51 -2.08
CA ILE A 292 11.64 -3.35 -0.60
C ILE A 292 11.08 -4.59 0.13
N ALA A 293 10.17 -5.31 -0.52
CA ALA A 293 9.45 -6.45 0.02
C ALA A 293 10.01 -7.85 -0.28
N GLY A 294 11.07 -7.95 -1.09
CA GLY A 294 11.50 -9.22 -1.70
C GLY A 294 11.64 -10.39 -0.73
N ARG A 295 12.37 -10.20 0.38
CA ARG A 295 12.62 -11.26 1.38
C ARG A 295 11.35 -11.76 2.07
N ALA A 296 10.47 -10.84 2.46
CA ALA A 296 9.21 -11.20 3.12
C ALA A 296 8.26 -11.95 2.18
N ARG A 297 8.25 -11.57 0.88
CA ARG A 297 7.48 -12.28 -0.15
C ARG A 297 8.00 -13.70 -0.36
N ALA A 298 9.32 -13.87 -0.47
CA ALA A 298 9.95 -15.19 -0.64
C ALA A 298 9.61 -16.13 0.54
N ALA A 299 9.82 -15.68 1.79
CA ALA A 299 9.51 -16.51 2.96
C ALA A 299 8.02 -16.90 3.06
N ARG A 300 7.12 -16.01 2.62
CA ARG A 300 5.67 -16.29 2.57
C ARG A 300 5.34 -17.31 1.49
N LEU A 301 5.96 -17.19 0.31
CA LEU A 301 5.79 -18.15 -0.79
C LEU A 301 6.26 -19.55 -0.39
N ASP A 302 7.43 -19.65 0.27
CA ASP A 302 7.95 -20.94 0.77
C ASP A 302 6.97 -21.57 1.76
N THR A 303 6.43 -20.77 2.69
CA THR A 303 5.40 -21.23 3.64
C THR A 303 4.15 -21.70 2.91
N ALA A 304 3.70 -20.97 1.89
CA ALA A 304 2.50 -21.30 1.13
C ALA A 304 2.63 -22.63 0.39
N TRP A 305 3.76 -22.87 -0.30
CA TRP A 305 4.04 -24.14 -0.94
C TRP A 305 4.13 -25.30 0.05
N ALA A 306 4.77 -25.09 1.21
CA ALA A 306 4.82 -26.10 2.26
C ALA A 306 3.42 -26.46 2.76
N THR A 307 2.53 -25.48 2.96
CA THR A 307 1.14 -25.73 3.37
C THR A 307 0.34 -26.49 2.32
N VAL A 308 0.44 -26.12 1.04
CA VAL A 308 -0.28 -26.81 -0.05
C VAL A 308 0.22 -28.25 -0.21
N ASN A 309 1.53 -28.48 -0.15
CA ASN A 309 2.11 -29.82 -0.29
C ASN A 309 1.71 -30.75 0.86
N GLN A 310 1.57 -30.22 2.09
CA GLN A 310 1.09 -30.99 3.24
C GLN A 310 -0.41 -31.32 3.16
N ALA A 311 -1.21 -30.49 2.49
CA ALA A 311 -2.65 -30.73 2.33
C ALA A 311 -2.98 -31.70 1.18
N GLY A 312 -2.05 -31.91 0.25
CA GLY A 312 -2.23 -32.78 -0.92
C GLY A 312 -1.56 -34.15 -0.83
N GLY A 313 -0.83 -34.44 0.25
CA GLY A 313 -0.22 -35.76 0.54
C GLY A 313 -0.97 -36.47 1.66
#